data_AF-A0A699GJC0-F1
#
_entry.id   AF-A0A699GJC0-F1
#
_cell.length_a   1.000
_cell.length_b   1.000
_cell.length_c   1.000
_cell.angle_alpha   90.00
_cell.angle_beta   90.00
_cell.angle_gamma   90.00
#
_symmetry.space_group_name_H-M   'P 1'
#
loop_
_entity.id
_entity.type
_entity.pdbx_description
1 polymer ?
#
loop_
_entity_poly.entity_id
_entity_poly.type
_entity_poly.pdbx_seq_one_letter_code
_entity_poly.pdbx_strand_id
1 'polypeptide(L)'
;MIATPGEPDLPIPVPESLYEQTDEELTETDIKRIDADDQAIQTILLGLPEDVYAAVDSCETAKEIQERVRQMMKGSDNGEHEKNAKLFNEWEKFTSTDGESIESYYHRFMQLMNDLKMNKHFPKNITSNLKFLNNLQPDEKDTSP
;
A
#
# COMPACT_ATOMS: atom_id res chain seq x y z
N MET A 1 57.80 59.74 31.69
CA MET A 1 56.51 59.87 30.97
C MET A 1 56.38 58.69 30.02
N ILE A 2 55.18 58.13 30.00
CA ILE A 2 54.69 56.98 29.22
C ILE A 2 54.35 57.41 27.78
N ALA A 3 54.62 56.55 26.78
CA ALA A 3 53.71 56.21 25.68
C ALA A 3 54.26 55.02 24.86
N THR A 4 53.31 54.18 24.45
CA THR A 4 53.38 52.78 24.04
C THR A 4 53.31 52.65 22.49
N PRO A 5 53.22 51.46 21.86
CA PRO A 5 54.05 51.06 20.71
C PRO A 5 53.31 51.08 19.36
N GLY A 6 54.08 51.05 18.26
CA GLY A 6 53.57 50.81 16.91
C GLY A 6 53.01 49.39 16.75
N GLU A 7 51.87 49.34 16.08
CA GLU A 7 50.86 48.27 15.98
C GLU A 7 51.33 47.03 15.17
N PRO A 8 51.00 45.79 15.59
CA PRO A 8 51.20 44.58 14.80
C PRO A 8 49.98 44.26 13.91
N ASP A 9 50.21 43.83 12.67
CA ASP A 9 49.19 43.32 11.74
C ASP A 9 48.44 42.13 12.36
N LEU A 10 47.15 42.32 12.63
CA LEU A 10 46.24 41.26 13.04
C LEU A 10 45.67 40.55 11.79
N PRO A 11 45.79 39.22 11.67
CA PRO A 11 45.06 38.49 10.65
C PRO A 11 43.56 38.47 10.99
N ILE A 12 42.74 38.89 10.02
CA ILE A 12 41.28 38.89 10.11
C ILE A 12 40.80 37.44 10.40
N PRO A 13 40.04 37.19 11.47
CA PRO A 13 39.39 35.90 11.64
C PRO A 13 38.27 35.79 10.63
N VAL A 14 38.42 34.88 9.67
CA VAL A 14 37.28 34.44 8.84
C VAL A 14 36.31 33.75 9.80
N PRO A 15 35.06 34.23 9.94
CA PRO A 15 34.08 33.49 10.71
C PRO A 15 33.83 32.20 9.95
N GLU A 16 34.22 31.09 10.55
CA GLU A 16 33.95 29.74 10.12
C GLU A 16 32.42 29.54 10.20
N SER A 17 31.72 30.06 9.21
CA SER A 17 30.28 29.95 9.09
C SER A 17 29.98 28.50 8.76
N LEU A 18 29.59 27.79 9.81
CA LEU A 18 28.59 26.73 9.77
C LEU A 18 28.84 25.71 8.64
N TYR A 19 29.78 24.80 8.89
CA TYR A 19 29.55 23.43 8.45
C TYR A 19 28.33 22.91 9.21
N GLU A 20 27.13 23.22 8.73
CA GLU A 20 25.99 22.32 8.93
C GLU A 20 26.28 21.07 8.08
N GLN A 21 27.22 20.26 8.55
CA GLN A 21 27.26 18.85 8.19
C GLN A 21 26.15 18.18 8.98
N THR A 22 24.97 18.10 8.39
CA THR A 22 24.00 17.07 8.75
C THR A 22 24.54 15.71 8.26
N ASP A 23 25.57 15.21 8.94
CA ASP A 23 25.79 13.78 9.08
C ASP A 23 25.07 13.40 10.37
N GLU A 24 23.91 12.77 10.24
CA GLU A 24 23.20 12.19 11.36
C GLU A 24 24.08 11.04 11.90
N GLU A 25 24.89 11.32 12.92
CA GLU A 25 25.84 10.37 13.49
C GLU A 25 25.08 9.15 14.02
N LEU A 26 25.28 7.99 13.36
CA LEU A 26 24.69 6.73 13.80
C LEU A 26 25.13 6.45 15.23
N THR A 27 24.16 6.29 16.13
CA THR A 27 24.46 6.04 17.53
C THR A 27 25.05 4.63 17.70
N GLU A 28 25.82 4.39 18.77
CA GLU A 28 26.32 3.05 19.10
C GLU A 28 25.18 2.00 19.19
N THR A 29 23.98 2.44 19.55
CA THR A 29 22.79 1.60 19.57
C THR A 29 22.24 1.28 18.19
N ASP A 30 22.32 2.20 17.24
CA ASP A 30 21.90 1.96 15.86
C ASP A 30 22.87 0.98 15.16
N ILE A 31 24.18 1.14 15.38
CA ILE A 31 25.22 0.24 14.85
C ILE A 31 24.98 -1.19 15.35
N LYS A 32 24.76 -1.37 16.67
CA LYS A 32 24.46 -2.70 17.24
C LYS A 32 23.19 -3.32 16.67
N ARG A 33 22.17 -2.50 16.35
CA ARG A 33 20.93 -2.98 15.74
C ARG A 33 21.16 -3.45 14.31
N ILE A 34 21.94 -2.70 13.53
CA ILE A 34 22.30 -3.05 12.15
C ILE A 34 23.10 -4.36 12.14
N ASP A 35 24.13 -4.49 12.97
CA ASP A 35 24.93 -5.73 13.08
C ASP A 35 24.07 -6.95 13.44
N ALA A 36 23.11 -6.76 14.36
CA ALA A 36 22.20 -7.84 14.76
C ALA A 36 21.23 -8.21 13.63
N ASP A 37 20.75 -7.24 12.86
CA ASP A 37 19.86 -7.49 11.73
C ASP A 37 20.61 -8.17 10.57
N ASP A 38 21.83 -7.76 10.27
CA ASP A 38 22.71 -8.41 9.26
C ASP A 38 22.97 -9.88 9.60
N GLN A 39 23.27 -10.18 10.87
CA GLN A 39 23.42 -11.56 11.35
C GLN A 39 22.11 -12.36 11.21
N ALA A 40 20.98 -11.73 11.51
CA ALA A 40 19.67 -12.36 11.37
C ALA A 40 19.33 -12.63 9.90
N ILE A 41 19.58 -11.67 9.00
CA ILE A 41 19.42 -11.82 7.55
C ILE A 41 20.26 -13.01 7.06
N GLN A 42 21.54 -13.06 7.40
CA GLN A 42 22.43 -14.15 6.99
C GLN A 42 21.91 -15.51 7.49
N THR A 43 21.48 -15.57 8.76
CA THR A 43 20.95 -16.80 9.36
C THR A 43 19.68 -17.27 8.67
N ILE A 44 18.76 -16.34 8.36
CA ILE A 44 17.52 -16.65 7.64
C ILE A 44 17.83 -17.14 6.23
N LEU A 45 18.69 -16.46 5.49
CA LEU A 45 19.04 -16.83 4.11
C LEU A 45 19.69 -18.21 4.02
N LEU A 46 20.54 -18.59 4.99
CA LEU A 46 21.12 -19.94 5.07
C LEU A 46 20.09 -21.05 5.29
N GLY A 47 18.95 -20.72 5.90
CA GLY A 47 17.85 -21.67 6.13
C GLY A 47 16.83 -21.75 4.99
N LEU A 48 16.89 -20.86 4.00
CA LEU A 48 15.97 -20.80 2.88
C LEU A 48 16.52 -21.53 1.65
N PRO A 49 15.67 -22.21 0.87
CA PRO A 49 16.08 -22.77 -0.42
C PRO A 49 16.30 -21.68 -1.47
N GLU A 50 17.15 -21.98 -2.45
CA GLU A 50 17.68 -21.02 -3.44
C GLU A 50 16.59 -20.37 -4.31
N ASP A 51 15.49 -21.08 -4.55
CA ASP A 51 14.33 -20.60 -5.33
C ASP A 51 13.56 -19.45 -4.64
N VAL A 52 13.79 -19.22 -3.34
CA VAL A 52 13.17 -18.14 -2.57
C VAL A 52 14.00 -16.85 -2.61
N TYR A 53 15.29 -16.91 -2.96
CA TYR A 53 16.18 -15.74 -2.92
C TYR A 53 15.72 -14.61 -3.85
N ALA A 54 15.26 -14.93 -5.06
CA ALA A 54 14.72 -13.94 -5.99
C ALA A 54 13.44 -13.25 -5.46
N ALA A 55 12.74 -13.84 -4.49
CA ALA A 55 11.52 -13.27 -3.93
C ALA A 55 11.79 -12.35 -2.72
N VAL A 56 13.00 -12.38 -2.16
CA VAL A 56 13.44 -11.60 -0.99
C VAL A 56 14.64 -10.68 -1.31
N ASP A 57 15.02 -10.57 -2.59
CA ASP A 57 16.18 -9.78 -3.05
C ASP A 57 16.05 -8.27 -2.75
N SER A 58 14.82 -7.79 -2.68
CA SER A 58 14.48 -6.39 -2.38
C SER A 58 14.22 -6.13 -0.89
N CYS A 59 14.37 -7.13 -0.02
CA CYS A 59 14.15 -6.97 1.42
C CYS A 59 15.43 -6.47 2.09
N GLU A 60 15.32 -5.41 2.89
CA GLU A 60 16.46 -4.78 3.55
C GLU A 60 16.63 -5.25 4.99
N THR A 61 15.57 -5.80 5.60
CA THR A 61 15.59 -6.23 7.00
C THR A 61 15.24 -7.69 7.21
N ALA A 62 15.76 -8.31 8.28
CA ALA A 62 15.44 -9.69 8.65
C ALA A 62 13.92 -9.90 8.81
N LYS A 63 13.23 -8.88 9.33
CA LYS A 63 11.77 -8.88 9.51
C LYS A 63 11.03 -8.93 8.18
N GLU A 64 11.46 -8.16 7.18
CA GLU A 64 10.85 -8.15 5.85
C GLU A 64 11.02 -9.49 5.16
N ILE A 65 12.23 -10.08 5.21
CA ILE A 65 12.49 -11.41 4.66
C ILE A 65 11.56 -12.44 5.33
N GLN A 66 11.48 -12.44 6.67
CA GLN A 66 10.63 -13.37 7.41
C GLN A 66 9.15 -13.23 7.02
N GLU A 67 8.65 -12.00 6.87
CA GLU A 67 7.25 -11.77 6.50
C GLU A 67 6.99 -12.16 5.05
N ARG A 68 7.92 -11.87 4.13
CA ARG A 68 7.81 -12.25 2.72
C ARG A 68 7.75 -13.77 2.55
N VAL A 69 8.62 -14.50 3.26
CA VAL A 69 8.60 -15.97 3.30
C VAL A 69 7.28 -16.48 3.88
N ARG A 70 6.80 -15.87 4.98
CA ARG A 70 5.51 -16.24 5.59
C ARG A 70 4.34 -16.06 4.62
N GLN A 71 4.35 -14.99 3.83
CA GLN A 71 3.33 -14.73 2.79
C GLN A 71 3.43 -15.75 1.65
N MET A 72 4.64 -16.11 1.22
CA MET A 72 4.83 -17.17 0.21
C MET A 72 4.28 -18.51 0.69
N MET A 73 4.56 -18.89 1.94
CA MET A 73 4.10 -20.15 2.52
C MET A 73 2.58 -20.21 2.74
N LYS A 74 1.94 -19.09 3.08
CA LYS A 74 0.48 -19.02 3.23
C LYS A 74 -0.26 -19.00 1.89
N GLY A 75 0.45 -18.86 0.78
CA GLY A 75 -0.13 -18.51 -0.50
C GLY A 75 -0.52 -17.03 -0.52
N SER A 76 -0.54 -16.46 -1.72
CA SER A 76 -1.02 -15.10 -1.89
C SER A 76 -2.55 -15.08 -1.88
N ASP A 77 -3.14 -14.19 -1.10
CA ASP A 77 -4.58 -13.83 -1.18
C ASP A 77 -4.95 -13.19 -2.54
N ASN A 78 -4.02 -13.15 -3.50
CA ASN A 78 -4.25 -12.74 -4.89
C ASN A 78 -5.50 -13.38 -5.49
N GLY A 79 -5.82 -14.64 -5.16
CA GLY A 79 -7.05 -15.28 -5.63
C GLY A 79 -8.33 -14.62 -5.11
N GLU A 80 -8.32 -14.04 -3.90
CA GLU A 80 -9.45 -13.31 -3.31
C GLU A 80 -9.52 -11.89 -3.88
N HIS A 81 -8.38 -11.21 -4.03
CA HIS A 81 -8.32 -9.88 -4.66
C HIS A 81 -8.73 -9.90 -6.14
N GLU A 82 -8.31 -10.90 -6.91
CA GLU A 82 -8.65 -11.04 -8.33
C GLU A 82 -10.15 -11.33 -8.52
N LYS A 83 -10.73 -12.21 -7.69
CA LYS A 83 -12.18 -12.45 -7.68
C LYS A 83 -12.97 -11.19 -7.34
N ASN A 84 -12.51 -10.42 -6.36
CA ASN A 84 -13.12 -9.15 -5.98
C ASN A 84 -13.03 -8.10 -7.09
N ALA A 85 -11.88 -7.97 -7.76
CA ALA A 85 -11.70 -7.05 -8.87
C ALA A 85 -12.63 -7.39 -10.05
N LYS A 86 -12.79 -8.69 -10.35
CA LYS A 86 -13.71 -9.16 -11.40
C LYS A 86 -15.16 -8.82 -11.08
N LEU A 87 -15.63 -9.14 -9.87
CA LEU A 87 -17.00 -8.83 -9.42
C LEU A 87 -17.27 -7.32 -9.39
N PHE A 88 -16.29 -6.51 -9.00
CA PHE A 88 -16.42 -5.06 -9.01
C PHE A 88 -16.57 -4.51 -10.44
N ASN A 89 -15.79 -5.01 -11.39
CA ASN A 89 -15.91 -4.63 -12.80
C ASN A 89 -17.25 -5.10 -13.41
N GLU A 90 -17.76 -6.29 -13.02
CA GLU A 90 -19.11 -6.73 -13.40
C GLU A 90 -20.19 -5.81 -12.84
N TRP A 91 -20.06 -5.38 -11.57
CA TRP A 91 -20.96 -4.41 -10.96
C TRP A 91 -20.92 -3.03 -11.60
N GLU A 92 -19.73 -2.55 -11.96
CA GLU A 92 -19.57 -1.24 -12.61
C GLU A 92 -20.33 -1.19 -13.94
N LYS A 93 -20.23 -2.29 -14.71
CA LYS A 93 -20.85 -2.51 -16.03
C LYS A 93 -22.27 -3.06 -15.97
N PHE A 94 -22.83 -3.29 -14.78
CA PHE A 94 -24.16 -3.90 -14.63
C PHE A 94 -25.26 -2.93 -15.07
N THR A 95 -25.95 -3.26 -16.16
CA THR A 95 -27.07 -2.47 -16.71
C THR A 95 -28.19 -3.40 -17.18
N SER A 96 -29.40 -2.84 -17.31
CA SER A 96 -30.50 -3.54 -17.98
C SER A 96 -30.14 -3.83 -19.44
N THR A 97 -30.69 -4.91 -19.99
CA THR A 97 -30.53 -5.31 -21.40
C THR A 97 -31.82 -5.11 -22.19
N ASP A 98 -31.72 -4.83 -23.49
CA ASP A 98 -32.90 -4.53 -24.30
C ASP A 98 -33.90 -5.70 -24.30
N GLY A 99 -35.15 -5.41 -23.93
CA GLY A 99 -36.21 -6.41 -23.82
C GLY A 99 -36.15 -7.28 -22.56
N GLU A 100 -35.26 -6.98 -21.61
CA GLU A 100 -35.24 -7.61 -20.30
C GLU A 100 -36.43 -7.15 -19.46
N SER A 101 -37.09 -8.08 -18.77
CA SER A 101 -38.14 -7.71 -17.82
C SER A 101 -37.53 -7.20 -16.51
N ILE A 102 -38.24 -6.29 -15.85
CA ILE A 102 -37.86 -5.76 -14.52
C ILE A 102 -37.62 -6.90 -13.51
N GLU A 103 -38.42 -7.96 -13.55
CA GLU A 103 -38.26 -9.13 -12.67
C GLU A 103 -36.95 -9.88 -12.94
N SER A 104 -36.59 -10.09 -14.22
CA SER A 104 -35.32 -10.70 -14.62
C SER A 104 -34.11 -9.84 -14.21
N TYR A 105 -34.20 -8.53 -14.46
CA TYR A 105 -33.17 -7.56 -14.05
C TYR A 105 -32.96 -7.55 -12.54
N TYR A 106 -34.07 -7.51 -11.77
CA TYR A 106 -34.01 -7.57 -10.31
C TYR A 106 -33.41 -8.89 -9.80
N HIS A 107 -33.76 -10.02 -10.42
CA HIS A 107 -33.20 -11.32 -10.06
C HIS A 107 -31.68 -11.37 -10.24
N ARG A 108 -31.18 -10.94 -11.40
CA ARG A 108 -29.74 -10.86 -11.69
C ARG A 108 -29.03 -9.88 -10.75
N PHE A 109 -29.65 -8.75 -10.47
CA PHE A 109 -29.10 -7.75 -9.55
C PHE A 109 -28.96 -8.34 -8.13
N MET A 110 -29.96 -9.09 -7.66
CA MET A 110 -29.92 -9.74 -6.35
C MET A 110 -28.85 -10.84 -6.26
N GLN A 111 -28.63 -11.59 -7.34
CA GLN A 111 -27.54 -12.58 -7.40
C GLN A 111 -26.17 -11.90 -7.28
N LEU A 112 -25.91 -10.89 -8.11
CA LEU A 112 -24.67 -10.10 -8.06
C LEU A 112 -24.45 -9.47 -6.68
N MET A 113 -25.51 -8.94 -6.06
CA MET A 113 -25.42 -8.35 -4.72
C MET A 113 -25.14 -9.37 -3.63
N ASN A 114 -25.61 -10.62 -3.76
CA ASN A 114 -25.27 -11.68 -2.81
C ASN A 114 -23.79 -12.09 -2.94
N ASP A 115 -23.28 -12.21 -4.16
CA ASP A 115 -21.86 -12.52 -4.41
C ASP A 115 -20.93 -11.40 -3.90
N LEU A 116 -21.36 -10.14 -4.03
CA LEU A 116 -20.64 -8.99 -3.48
C LEU A 116 -20.71 -8.91 -1.95
N LYS A 117 -21.86 -9.25 -1.32
CA LYS A 117 -22.03 -9.22 0.15
C LYS A 117 -21.27 -10.32 0.88
N MET A 118 -21.06 -11.47 0.24
CA MET A 118 -20.23 -12.55 0.78
C MET A 118 -18.75 -12.16 0.82
N ASN A 119 -18.34 -11.13 0.08
CA ASN A 119 -17.02 -10.53 0.15
C ASN A 119 -17.01 -9.40 1.18
N LYS A 120 -16.16 -9.52 2.20
CA LYS A 120 -16.15 -8.68 3.43
C LYS A 120 -15.92 -7.17 3.21
N HIS A 121 -15.68 -6.73 1.97
CA HIS A 121 -15.17 -5.40 1.64
C HIS A 121 -16.14 -4.50 0.84
N PHE A 122 -17.40 -4.90 0.63
CA PHE A 122 -18.33 -4.12 -0.21
C PHE A 122 -19.16 -3.06 0.57
N PRO A 123 -19.38 -1.84 0.03
CA PRO A 123 -20.14 -0.78 0.69
C PRO A 123 -21.64 -1.10 0.87
N LYS A 124 -22.23 -0.56 1.93
CA LYS A 124 -23.62 -0.79 2.37
C LYS A 124 -24.66 -0.47 1.29
N ASN A 125 -25.73 -1.26 1.35
CA ASN A 125 -27.04 -1.28 0.69
C ASN A 125 -27.53 0.00 -0.04
N ILE A 126 -27.25 1.20 0.47
CA ILE A 126 -27.76 2.48 -0.07
C ILE A 126 -27.12 2.79 -1.43
N THR A 127 -25.80 2.57 -1.58
CA THR A 127 -25.09 2.79 -2.86
C THR A 127 -25.57 1.82 -3.93
N SER A 128 -25.83 0.57 -3.55
CA SER A 128 -26.36 -0.46 -4.44
C SER A 128 -27.77 -0.12 -4.94
N ASN A 129 -28.65 0.34 -4.05
CA ASN A 129 -30.02 0.71 -4.41
C ASN A 129 -30.05 1.91 -5.37
N LEU A 130 -29.17 2.90 -5.17
CA LEU A 130 -29.08 4.06 -6.07
C LEU A 130 -28.57 3.67 -7.47
N LYS A 131 -27.56 2.78 -7.54
CA LYS A 131 -27.04 2.22 -8.79
C LYS A 131 -28.12 1.43 -9.56
N PHE A 132 -28.91 0.62 -8.85
CA PHE A 132 -30.03 -0.13 -9.44
C PHE A 132 -31.02 0.80 -10.17
N LEU A 133 -31.48 1.86 -9.49
CA LEU A 133 -32.45 2.81 -10.05
C LEU A 133 -31.88 3.61 -11.23
N ASN A 134 -30.61 4.02 -11.14
CA ASN A 134 -29.99 4.81 -12.20
C ASN A 134 -29.81 4.03 -13.51
N ASN A 135 -29.65 2.71 -13.43
CA ASN A 135 -29.35 1.84 -14.58
C ASN A 135 -30.59 1.18 -15.22
N LEU A 136 -31.80 1.47 -14.73
CA LEU A 136 -33.05 1.11 -15.41
C LEU A 136 -33.23 1.92 -16.70
N GLN A 137 -33.91 1.35 -17.69
CA GLN A 137 -34.21 2.07 -18.93
C GLN A 137 -35.19 3.23 -18.65
N PRO A 138 -35.16 4.31 -19.45
CA PRO A 138 -36.05 5.46 -19.26
C PRO A 138 -37.53 5.08 -19.21
N ASP A 139 -37.94 4.17 -20.09
CA ASP A 139 -39.32 3.72 -20.23
C ASP A 139 -39.83 2.95 -18.98
N GLU A 140 -38.90 2.39 -18.19
CA GLU A 140 -39.19 1.69 -16.93
C GLU A 140 -39.21 2.63 -15.72
N LYS A 141 -38.64 3.84 -15.85
CA LYS A 141 -38.62 4.88 -14.81
C LYS A 141 -39.92 5.69 -14.79
N ASP A 142 -40.57 5.82 -15.95
CA ASP A 142 -41.79 6.61 -16.12
C ASP A 142 -43.08 5.83 -15.82
N THR A 143 -43.00 4.52 -15.59
CA THR A 143 -44.11 3.69 -15.09
C THR A 143 -44.27 3.80 -13.57
N SER A 144 -44.59 5.00 -13.08
CA SER A 144 -45.22 5.17 -11.76
C SER A 144 -46.71 5.48 -11.98
N PRO A 145 -47.64 4.84 -11.24
CA PRO A 145 -49.04 5.25 -11.25
C PRO A 145 -49.24 6.68 -10.71
#